data_AF-A0A7V8YL17-F1
#
_entry.id   AF-A0A7V8YL17-F1
#
_cell.length_a   1.000
_cell.length_b   1.000
_cell.length_c   1.000
_cell.angle_alpha   90.00
_cell.angle_beta   90.00
_cell.angle_gamma   90.00
#
_symmetry.space_group_name_H-M   'P 1'
#
loop_
_entity.id
_entity.type
_entity.pdbx_description
1 polymer ?
#
loop_
_entity_poly.entity_id
_entity_poly.type
_entity_poly.pdbx_seq_one_letter_code
_entity_poly.pdbx_strand_id
1 'polypeptide(L)'
;MHVHPRGPNGLETLEPAYVAVTVAAIHAEVAGMQVAIPAARWVQPDPRLRADAVLAWGRLGVGTPDAIAVNVHELGWREICAAAHSMRIGIELGVWTTADAITVRDLGVPPTRCAWWPNRP
;
A
#
# COMPACT_ATOMS: atom_id res chain seq x y z
N MET A 1 0.83 -5.78 10.07
CA MET A 1 1.55 -4.65 10.70
C MET A 1 1.58 -3.50 9.72
N HIS A 2 1.18 -2.31 10.16
CA HIS A 2 1.27 -1.08 9.36
C HIS A 2 2.60 -0.41 9.69
N VAL A 3 3.46 -0.20 8.68
CA VAL A 3 4.83 0.28 8.88
C VAL A 3 5.12 1.45 7.96
N HIS A 4 5.86 2.44 8.45
CA HIS A 4 6.32 3.58 7.68
C HIS A 4 7.83 3.46 7.41
N PRO A 5 8.25 2.97 6.23
CA PRO A 5 9.66 2.94 5.82
C PRO A 5 10.27 4.33 5.85
N ARG A 6 11.52 4.42 6.26
CA ARG A 6 12.24 5.68 6.44
C ARG A 6 13.52 5.69 5.62
N GLY A 7 13.80 6.82 4.98
CA GLY A 7 15.05 7.03 4.24
C GLY A 7 16.21 7.44 5.16
N PRO A 8 17.41 7.68 4.61
CA PRO A 8 18.60 8.07 5.38
C PRO A 8 18.46 9.40 6.14
N ASN A 9 17.53 10.24 5.70
CA ASN A 9 17.17 11.50 6.37
C ASN A 9 16.19 11.31 7.55
N GLY A 10 15.79 10.08 7.86
CA GLY A 10 14.82 9.77 8.91
C GLY A 10 13.38 10.16 8.60
N LEU A 11 13.08 10.62 7.37
CA LEU A 11 11.73 10.91 6.91
C LEU A 11 11.10 9.69 6.26
N GLU A 12 9.76 9.63 6.28
CA GLU A 12 9.01 8.59 5.58
C GLU A 12 9.35 8.60 4.09
N THR A 13 9.35 7.44 3.46
CA THR A 13 9.64 7.32 2.03
C THR A 13 8.82 6.22 1.37
N LEU A 14 8.50 6.44 0.10
CA LEU A 14 7.91 5.44 -0.79
C LEU A 14 8.94 4.83 -1.75
N GLU A 15 10.22 5.19 -1.61
CA GLU A 15 11.27 4.71 -2.49
C GLU A 15 11.41 3.18 -2.42
N PRO A 16 11.39 2.48 -3.57
CA PRO A 16 11.36 1.02 -3.59
C PRO A 16 12.50 0.35 -2.83
N ALA A 17 13.70 0.95 -2.81
CA ALA A 17 14.86 0.40 -2.11
C ALA A 17 14.64 0.29 -0.59
N TYR A 18 14.10 1.34 0.04
CA TYR A 18 13.87 1.35 1.49
C TYR A 18 12.62 0.56 1.89
N VAL A 19 11.59 0.55 1.04
CA VAL A 19 10.43 -0.33 1.21
C VAL A 19 10.87 -1.79 1.16
N ALA A 20 11.66 -2.19 0.15
CA ALA A 20 12.15 -3.56 0.00
C ALA A 20 12.91 -4.04 1.24
N VAL A 21 13.87 -3.23 1.72
CA VAL A 21 14.67 -3.57 2.90
C VAL A 21 13.80 -3.68 4.15
N THR A 22 12.87 -2.75 4.35
CA THR A 22 11.97 -2.76 5.52
C THR A 22 11.09 -4.01 5.53
N VAL A 23 10.43 -4.32 4.41
CA VAL A 23 9.54 -5.48 4.29
C VAL A 23 10.32 -6.79 4.42
N ALA A 24 11.44 -6.92 3.70
CA ALA A 24 12.26 -8.13 3.74
C ALA A 24 12.84 -8.40 5.13
N ALA A 25 13.25 -7.37 5.87
CA ALA A 25 13.72 -7.52 7.25
C ALA A 25 12.62 -8.05 8.18
N ILE A 26 11.38 -7.55 8.05
CA ILE A 26 10.25 -8.02 8.85
C ILE A 26 9.94 -9.49 8.52
N HIS A 27 9.91 -9.86 7.23
CA HIS A 27 9.66 -11.23 6.81
C HIS A 27 10.78 -12.20 7.22
N ALA A 28 12.03 -11.75 7.30
CA ALA A 28 13.14 -12.57 7.77
C ALA A 28 12.98 -12.95 9.25
N GLU A 29 12.48 -12.03 10.08
CA GLU A 29 12.23 -12.27 11.50
C GLU A 29 10.90 -13.00 11.73
N VAL A 30 9.87 -12.69 10.94
CA VAL A 30 8.52 -13.25 11.07
C VAL A 30 7.92 -13.51 9.69
N ALA A 31 8.20 -14.69 9.13
CA ALA A 31 7.84 -15.05 7.75
C ALA A 31 6.34 -15.00 7.42
N GLY A 32 5.46 -15.04 8.43
CA GLY A 32 4.00 -14.92 8.25
C GLY A 32 3.42 -13.56 8.62
N MET A 33 4.25 -12.58 9.02
CA MET A 33 3.75 -11.25 9.37
C MET A 33 3.37 -10.51 8.11
N GLN A 34 2.10 -10.14 7.99
CA GLN A 34 1.65 -9.27 6.90
C GLN A 34 2.12 -7.83 7.12
N VAL A 35 2.61 -7.20 6.06
CA VAL A 35 3.14 -5.84 6.09
C VAL A 35 2.34 -4.94 5.15
N ALA A 36 1.73 -3.91 5.72
CA ALA A 36 1.05 -2.85 5.01
C ALA A 36 1.89 -1.57 5.04
N ILE A 37 2.05 -0.93 3.88
CA ILE A 37 2.78 0.34 3.74
C ILE A 37 1.79 1.46 3.39
N PRO A 38 1.76 2.57 4.13
CA PRO A 38 0.95 3.72 3.77
C PRO A 38 1.52 4.47 2.57
N ALA A 39 0.67 4.74 1.58
CA ALA A 39 0.98 5.67 0.49
C ALA A 39 0.33 7.02 0.74
N ALA A 40 0.68 7.63 1.87
CA ALA A 40 0.06 8.85 2.32
C ALA A 40 0.58 10.09 1.58
N ARG A 41 -0.32 11.05 1.32
CA ARG A 41 -0.01 12.29 0.58
C ARG A 41 1.10 13.16 1.21
N TRP A 42 1.34 13.08 2.52
CA TRP A 42 2.40 13.86 3.17
C TRP A 42 3.80 13.30 2.91
N VAL A 43 3.90 12.02 2.51
CA VAL A 43 5.16 11.39 2.10
C VAL A 43 5.45 11.70 0.63
N GLN A 44 4.43 11.59 -0.21
CA GLN A 44 4.49 11.94 -1.63
C GLN A 44 3.18 12.62 -2.05
N PRO A 45 3.17 13.96 -2.23
CA PRO A 45 1.96 14.71 -2.55
C PRO A 45 1.36 14.39 -3.93
N ASP A 46 2.19 14.00 -4.90
CA ASP A 46 1.71 13.71 -6.24
C ASP A 46 1.11 12.29 -6.30
N PRO A 47 -0.20 12.14 -6.59
CA PRO A 47 -0.83 10.82 -6.72
C PRO A 47 -0.23 9.95 -7.81
N ARG A 48 0.30 10.54 -8.90
CA ARG A 48 0.94 9.79 -9.98
C ARG A 48 2.23 9.14 -9.50
N LEU A 49 3.06 9.91 -8.78
CA LEU A 49 4.30 9.39 -8.20
C LEU A 49 4.02 8.32 -7.13
N ARG A 50 2.92 8.44 -6.39
CA ARG A 50 2.46 7.36 -5.49
C ARG A 50 2.09 6.10 -6.25
N ALA A 51 1.30 6.19 -7.31
CA ALA A 51 0.95 5.03 -8.14
C ALA A 51 2.19 4.39 -8.78
N ASP A 52 3.13 5.20 -9.29
CA ASP A 52 4.39 4.73 -9.87
C ASP A 52 5.26 3.98 -8.84
N ALA A 53 5.31 4.47 -7.60
CA ALA A 53 5.99 3.77 -6.51
C ALA A 53 5.37 2.38 -6.25
N VAL A 54 4.05 2.28 -6.21
CA VAL A 54 3.34 0.99 -6.01
C VAL A 54 3.61 0.02 -7.14
N LEU A 55 3.61 0.49 -8.39
CA LEU A 55 3.98 -0.32 -9.54
C LEU A 55 5.42 -0.84 -9.41
N ALA A 56 6.35 -0.01 -8.92
CA ALA A 56 7.71 -0.42 -8.65
C ALA A 56 7.82 -1.45 -7.52
N TRP A 57 7.03 -1.32 -6.45
CA TRP A 57 7.06 -2.22 -5.30
C TRP A 57 6.69 -3.67 -5.65
N GLY A 58 5.75 -3.87 -6.57
CA GLY A 58 5.35 -5.21 -6.98
C GLY A 58 6.44 -6.00 -7.75
N ARG A 59 7.61 -5.40 -7.98
CA ARG A 59 8.77 -6.03 -8.62
C ARG A 59 9.92 -6.33 -7.64
N LEU A 60 9.68 -6.20 -6.33
CA LEU A 60 10.70 -6.33 -5.28
C LEU A 60 10.90 -7.75 -4.74
N GLY A 61 10.10 -8.73 -5.17
CA GLY A 61 10.20 -10.10 -4.68
C GLY A 61 9.84 -10.19 -3.19
N VAL A 62 10.74 -10.71 -2.36
CA VAL A 62 10.52 -10.82 -0.89
C VAL A 62 10.33 -9.47 -0.18
N GLY A 63 10.72 -8.38 -0.83
CA GLY A 63 10.52 -7.01 -0.34
C GLY A 63 9.22 -6.36 -0.83
N THR A 64 8.36 -7.07 -1.56
CA THR A 64 7.04 -6.57 -1.96
C THR A 64 6.11 -6.57 -0.75
N PRO A 65 5.47 -5.44 -0.39
CA PRO A 65 4.52 -5.40 0.73
C PRO A 65 3.25 -6.19 0.39
N ASP A 66 2.63 -6.79 1.41
CA ASP A 66 1.39 -7.55 1.25
C ASP A 66 0.21 -6.64 0.93
N ALA A 67 0.20 -5.44 1.52
CA ALA A 67 -0.84 -4.46 1.31
C ALA A 67 -0.30 -3.04 1.23
N ILE A 68 -1.13 -2.17 0.65
CA ILE A 68 -0.96 -0.73 0.70
C ILE A 68 -2.13 -0.11 1.47
N ALA A 69 -1.83 0.83 2.37
CA ALA A 69 -2.84 1.63 3.00
C ALA A 69 -3.12 2.89 2.18
N VAL A 70 -4.38 3.08 1.78
CA VAL A 70 -4.84 4.15 0.89
C VAL A 70 -6.02 4.86 1.51
N ASN A 71 -5.91 6.17 1.69
CA ASN A 71 -6.98 7.01 2.24
C ASN A 71 -7.95 7.44 1.13
N VAL A 72 -9.25 7.24 1.34
CA VAL A 72 -10.30 7.58 0.34
C VAL A 72 -10.41 9.08 0.07
N HIS A 73 -10.17 9.91 1.09
CA HIS A 73 -10.21 11.37 0.94
C HIS A 73 -9.01 11.96 0.19
N GLU A 74 -7.99 11.15 -0.13
CA GLU A 74 -6.81 11.65 -0.85
C GLU A 74 -7.05 11.63 -2.36
N LEU A 75 -6.56 12.68 -3.04
CA LEU A 75 -6.57 12.72 -4.49
C LEU A 75 -5.85 11.48 -5.06
N GLY A 76 -6.40 10.87 -6.10
CA GLY A 76 -5.77 9.74 -6.79
C GLY A 76 -5.89 8.38 -6.09
N TRP A 77 -6.71 8.26 -5.05
CA TRP A 77 -6.83 7.02 -4.28
C TRP A 77 -7.23 5.81 -5.15
N ARG A 78 -8.07 6.00 -6.16
CA ARG A 78 -8.52 4.91 -7.05
C ARG A 78 -7.42 4.45 -7.99
N GLU A 79 -6.63 5.37 -8.51
CA GLU A 79 -5.49 5.11 -9.37
C GLU A 79 -4.41 4.33 -8.61
N ILE A 80 -4.18 4.68 -7.35
CA ILE A 80 -3.28 3.95 -6.45
C ILE A 80 -3.82 2.55 -6.15
N CYS A 81 -5.12 2.41 -5.88
CA CYS A 81 -5.76 1.10 -5.73
C CYS A 81 -5.65 0.25 -7.01
N ALA A 82 -5.81 0.85 -8.19
CA ALA A 82 -5.68 0.16 -9.48
C ALA A 82 -4.24 -0.32 -9.70
N ALA A 83 -3.24 0.51 -9.37
CA ALA A 83 -1.83 0.12 -9.40
C ALA A 83 -1.57 -1.08 -8.48
N ALA A 84 -2.05 -1.02 -7.23
CA ALA A 84 -1.91 -2.12 -6.27
C ALA A 84 -2.54 -3.41 -6.78
N HIS A 85 -3.77 -3.33 -7.31
CA HIS A 85 -4.47 -4.48 -7.90
C HIS A 85 -3.66 -5.12 -9.04
N SER A 86 -3.11 -4.31 -9.95
CA SER A 86 -2.32 -4.79 -11.08
C SER A 86 -1.05 -5.55 -10.64
N MET A 87 -0.46 -5.13 -9.52
CA MET A 87 0.70 -5.75 -8.91
C MET A 87 0.37 -6.87 -7.92
N ARG A 88 -0.92 -7.20 -7.74
CA ARG A 88 -1.42 -8.18 -6.76
C ARG A 88 -1.07 -7.83 -5.31
N ILE A 89 -0.94 -6.54 -5.01
CA ILE A 89 -0.80 -6.01 -3.65
C ILE A 89 -2.20 -5.77 -3.08
N GLY A 90 -2.45 -6.22 -1.85
CA GLY A 90 -3.71 -6.01 -1.15
C GLY A 90 -3.96 -4.53 -0.84
N ILE A 91 -5.20 -4.19 -0.49
CA ILE A 91 -5.60 -2.81 -0.20
C ILE A 91 -6.17 -2.75 1.22
N GLU A 92 -5.58 -1.90 2.05
CA GLU A 92 -6.12 -1.43 3.32
C GLU A 92 -6.75 -0.05 3.07
N LEU A 93 -8.08 -0.02 2.93
CA LEU A 93 -8.79 1.21 2.56
C LEU A 93 -9.12 2.04 3.81
N GLY A 94 -8.50 3.22 3.92
CA GLY A 94 -8.73 4.19 4.99
C GLY A 94 -10.00 5.01 4.72
N VAL A 95 -11.03 4.77 5.52
CA VAL A 95 -12.29 5.53 5.56
C VAL A 95 -12.31 6.34 6.85
N TRP A 96 -12.08 7.64 6.76
CA TRP A 96 -11.96 8.51 7.94
C TRP A 96 -13.25 9.26 8.26
N THR A 97 -14.04 9.58 7.24
CA THR A 97 -15.24 10.42 7.37
C THR A 97 -16.48 9.75 6.79
N THR A 98 -17.66 10.28 7.15
CA THR A 98 -18.92 9.87 6.50
C THR A 98 -18.89 10.16 5.00
N ALA A 99 -18.22 11.23 4.56
CA ALA A 99 -18.07 11.54 3.14
C ALA A 99 -17.22 10.47 2.43
N ASP A 100 -16.18 9.96 3.07
CA ASP A 100 -15.36 8.85 2.56
C ASP A 100 -16.22 7.59 2.43
N ALA A 101 -17.03 7.27 3.44
CA ALA A 101 -17.90 6.09 3.43
C ALA A 101 -18.95 6.17 2.31
N ILE A 102 -19.55 7.35 2.12
CA ILE A 102 -20.47 7.64 1.01
C ILE A 102 -19.75 7.48 -0.34
N THR A 103 -18.54 8.02 -0.45
CA THR A 103 -17.71 7.89 -1.66
C THR A 103 -17.46 6.42 -2.02
N VAL A 104 -17.11 5.58 -1.03
CA VAL A 104 -16.93 4.14 -1.24
C VAL A 104 -18.24 3.43 -1.59
N ARG A 105 -19.35 3.79 -0.95
CA ARG A 105 -20.67 3.23 -1.26
C ARG A 105 -21.06 3.54 -2.71
N ASP A 106 -20.86 4.77 -3.15
CA ASP A 106 -21.33 5.26 -4.45
C ASP A 106 -20.41 4.80 -5.61
N LEU A 107 -19.10 4.72 -5.37
CA LEU A 107 -18.11 4.30 -6.38
C LEU A 107 -17.78 2.80 -6.35
N GLY A 108 -18.18 2.10 -5.29
CA GLY A 108 -17.84 0.72 -5.01
C GLY A 108 -16.47 0.54 -4.34
N VAL A 109 -16.29 -0.60 -3.67
CA VAL A 109 -15.01 -1.02 -3.12
C VAL A 109 -14.07 -1.39 -4.29
N PRO A 110 -12.84 -0.86 -4.35
CA PRO A 110 -11.89 -1.23 -5.39
C PRO A 110 -11.64 -2.73 -5.45
N PRO A 111 -11.41 -3.31 -6.64
CA PRO A 111 -11.02 -4.70 -6.74
C PRO A 111 -9.69 -4.90 -6.00
N THR A 112 -9.69 -5.80 -5.03
CA THR A 112 -8.49 -6.14 -4.25
C THR A 112 -8.32 -7.65 -4.27
N ARG A 113 -7.07 -8.12 -4.34
CA ARG A 113 -6.80 -9.50 -3.94
C ARG A 113 -6.66 -9.47 -2.43
N CYS A 114 -7.40 -10.34 -1.76
CA CYS A 114 -7.29 -10.49 -0.32
C CYS A 114 -5.84 -10.88 0.00
N ALA A 115 -5.02 -9.94 0.50
CA ALA A 115 -3.68 -10.24 1.04
C ALA A 115 -3.77 -11.22 2.24
N TRP A 116 -4.99 -11.41 2.73
CA TRP A 116 -5.36 -12.13 3.93
C TRP A 116 -5.65 -13.62 3.71
N TRP A 117 -5.55 -14.13 2.47
CA TRP A 117 -5.89 -15.53 2.20
C TRP A 117 -4.88 -16.24 1.28
N PRO A 118 -3.77 -16.78 1.83
CA PRO A 118 -2.96 -17.75 1.12
C PRO A 118 -3.69 -19.11 1.22
N ASN A 119 -4.35 -19.52 0.13
CA ASN A 119 -5.00 -20.84 -0.05
C ASN A 119 -6.27 -21.12 0.77
N ARG A 120 -7.43 -21.04 0.10
CA ARG A 120 -8.53 -22.01 0.28
C ARG A 120 -8.66 -22.72 -1.08
N PRO A 121 -9.09 -23.98 -1.13
CA PRO A 121 -9.53 -24.59 -2.38
C PRO A 121 -10.59 -23.71 -3.07
#